data_AF-A0A257EED3-F1
#
_entry.id   AF-A0A257EED3-F1
#
_cell.length_a   1.000
_cell.length_b   1.000
_cell.length_c   1.000
_cell.angle_alpha   90.00
_cell.angle_beta   90.00
_cell.angle_gamma   90.00
#
_symmetry.space_group_name_H-M   'P 1'
#
loop_
_entity.id
_entity.type
_entity.pdbx_description
1 polymer ?
#
loop_
_entity_poly.entity_id
_entity_poly.type
_entity_poly.pdbx_seq_one_letter_code
_entity_poly.pdbx_strand_id
1 'polypeptide(L)'
;MHPHHPTPDKEAIALLPEFERLGLDRISLVSTGAQAMAAREQLLAAKAWGFDTESKPTFKVGEQSDGPHVLQLSTAERAWVFQLHEPECRAIAADLLAQGGIVKAGFGLGDDRKRIVHKLGIEPQGILELNTIFRERGYRKDMGVKGAVAVLFGQRFIKSKKAATSNWANARLSEAQLVYAANDAYAAIRVWQALGA
;
A
#
# COMPACT_ATOMS: atom_id res chain seq x y z
N MET A 1 34.18 0.33 2.12
CA MET A 1 33.32 1.48 2.47
C MET A 1 32.06 1.37 1.62
N HIS A 2 30.89 1.06 2.20
CA HIS A 2 29.65 1.13 1.44
C HIS A 2 29.37 2.59 1.06
N PRO A 3 29.05 2.90 -0.20
CA PRO A 3 28.68 4.25 -0.60
C PRO A 3 27.47 4.72 0.23
N HIS A 4 27.56 5.94 0.76
CA HIS A 4 26.47 6.55 1.50
C HIS A 4 25.63 7.37 0.54
N HIS A 5 24.40 6.93 0.32
CA HIS A 5 23.46 7.67 -0.52
C HIS A 5 22.63 8.63 0.36
N PRO A 6 22.70 9.96 0.12
CA PRO A 6 21.84 10.90 0.78
C PRO A 6 20.40 10.75 0.28
N THR A 7 19.42 10.98 1.16
CA THR A 7 18.01 11.07 0.80
C THR A 7 17.63 12.54 0.63
N PRO A 8 16.96 12.95 -0.46
CA PRO A 8 16.53 14.34 -0.62
C PRO A 8 15.56 14.74 0.50
N ASP A 9 15.68 15.98 0.97
CA ASP A 9 14.76 16.54 1.96
C ASP A 9 13.41 16.93 1.34
N LYS A 10 12.48 17.40 2.17
CA LYS A 10 11.13 17.72 1.72
C LYS A 10 11.08 18.89 0.73
N GLU A 11 12.00 19.85 0.85
CA GLU A 11 12.05 21.04 0.01
C GLU A 11 12.58 20.67 -1.37
N ALA A 12 13.67 19.88 -1.42
CA ALA A 12 14.21 19.32 -2.64
C ALA A 12 13.18 18.44 -3.37
N ILE A 13 12.46 17.58 -2.66
CA ILE A 13 11.39 16.75 -3.25
C ILE A 13 10.28 17.62 -3.82
N ALA A 14 9.91 18.73 -3.18
CA ALA A 14 8.81 19.57 -3.65
C ALA A 14 9.06 20.20 -5.03
N LEU A 15 10.32 20.34 -5.44
CA LEU A 15 10.75 20.90 -6.73
C LEU A 15 10.77 19.89 -7.88
N LEU A 16 10.62 18.59 -7.60
CA LEU A 16 10.66 17.54 -8.62
C LEU A 16 9.37 17.50 -9.46
N PRO A 17 9.43 17.02 -10.72
CA PRO A 17 8.24 16.74 -11.51
C PRO A 17 7.33 15.72 -10.82
N GLU A 18 6.03 15.77 -11.11
CA GLU A 18 5.07 14.87 -10.47
C GLU A 18 5.25 13.42 -10.92
N PHE A 19 5.17 12.50 -9.96
CA PHE A 19 5.08 11.08 -10.23
C PHE A 19 3.71 10.75 -10.81
N GLU A 20 3.67 10.00 -11.92
CA GLU A 20 2.42 9.56 -12.53
C GLU A 20 1.57 8.77 -11.52
N ARG A 21 0.26 8.97 -11.55
CA ARG A 21 -0.70 8.27 -10.69
C ARG A 21 -1.72 7.52 -11.52
N LEU A 22 -2.29 6.46 -10.95
CA LEU A 22 -3.47 5.82 -11.51
C LEU A 22 -4.66 6.79 -11.45
N GLY A 23 -5.34 6.92 -12.58
CA GLY A 23 -6.65 7.56 -12.69
C GLY A 23 -7.76 6.64 -12.19
N LEU A 24 -8.95 7.19 -11.93
CA LEU A 24 -10.10 6.44 -11.42
C LEU A 24 -10.53 5.28 -12.34
N ASP A 25 -10.31 5.41 -13.65
CA ASP A 25 -10.52 4.38 -14.66
C ASP A 25 -9.67 3.11 -14.44
N ARG A 26 -8.55 3.24 -13.71
CA ARG A 26 -7.65 2.15 -13.35
C ARG A 26 -7.76 1.72 -11.88
N ILE A 27 -8.72 2.28 -11.14
CA ILE A 27 -8.93 2.00 -9.72
C ILE A 27 -10.28 1.35 -9.51
N SER A 28 -10.29 0.17 -8.89
CA SER A 28 -11.52 -0.54 -8.54
C SER A 28 -11.76 -0.47 -7.03
N LEU A 29 -12.89 0.13 -6.63
CA LEU A 29 -13.42 -0.08 -5.27
C LEU A 29 -13.98 -1.51 -5.19
N VAL A 30 -13.57 -2.24 -4.16
CA VAL A 30 -14.04 -3.60 -3.87
C VAL A 30 -14.75 -3.58 -2.52
N SER A 31 -16.08 -3.63 -2.55
CA SER A 31 -16.93 -3.59 -1.35
C SER A 31 -17.94 -4.73 -1.27
N THR A 32 -18.02 -5.59 -2.28
CA THR A 32 -18.87 -6.80 -2.29
C THR A 32 -18.07 -8.05 -2.66
N GLY A 33 -18.56 -9.23 -2.29
CA GLY A 33 -17.91 -10.50 -2.64
C GLY A 33 -17.73 -10.71 -4.14
N ALA A 34 -18.72 -10.34 -4.97
CA ALA A 34 -18.60 -10.43 -6.43
C ALA A 34 -17.45 -9.58 -6.99
N GLN A 35 -17.28 -8.36 -6.47
CA GLN A 35 -16.16 -7.51 -6.84
C GLN A 35 -14.82 -8.10 -6.37
N ALA A 36 -14.80 -8.67 -5.16
CA ALA A 36 -13.61 -9.28 -4.60
C ALA A 36 -13.17 -10.51 -5.39
N MET A 37 -14.10 -11.35 -5.86
CA MET A 37 -13.79 -12.49 -6.73
C MET A 37 -13.19 -12.03 -8.07
N ALA A 38 -13.79 -11.02 -8.71
CA ALA A 38 -13.27 -10.47 -9.97
C ALA A 38 -11.88 -9.83 -9.80
N ALA A 39 -11.63 -9.20 -8.65
CA ALA A 39 -10.31 -8.66 -8.31
C ALA A 39 -9.29 -9.79 -8.09
N ARG A 40 -9.68 -10.86 -7.38
CA ARG A 40 -8.82 -12.03 -7.11
C ARG A 40 -8.31 -12.67 -8.40
N GLU A 41 -9.17 -12.90 -9.38
CA GLU A 41 -8.77 -13.51 -10.66
C GLU A 41 -7.64 -12.71 -11.36
N GLN A 42 -7.75 -11.38 -11.36
CA GLN A 42 -6.76 -10.52 -11.99
C GLN A 42 -5.47 -10.41 -11.16
N LEU A 43 -5.59 -10.32 -9.84
CA LEU A 43 -4.45 -10.25 -8.93
C LEU A 43 -3.59 -11.52 -9.01
N LEU A 44 -4.21 -12.70 -9.09
CA LEU A 44 -3.50 -13.99 -9.17
C LEU A 44 -2.71 -14.17 -10.48
N ALA A 45 -2.97 -13.38 -11.52
CA ALA A 45 -2.17 -13.39 -12.74
C ALA A 45 -0.81 -12.67 -12.58
N ALA A 46 -0.64 -11.85 -11.54
CA ALA A 46 0.58 -11.11 -11.28
C ALA A 46 1.49 -11.83 -10.27
N LYS A 47 2.81 -11.67 -10.45
CA LYS A 47 3.82 -12.27 -9.55
C LYS A 47 4.14 -11.40 -8.32
N ALA A 48 3.74 -10.14 -8.36
CA ALA A 48 3.94 -9.19 -7.28
C ALA A 48 2.85 -8.14 -7.29
N TRP A 49 2.52 -7.65 -6.09
CA TRP A 49 1.59 -6.57 -5.84
C TRP A 49 2.25 -5.52 -4.98
N GLY A 50 1.85 -4.28 -5.20
CA GLY A 50 1.98 -3.21 -4.24
C GLY A 50 0.93 -3.39 -3.18
N PHE A 51 1.30 -3.17 -1.93
CA PHE A 51 0.48 -3.50 -0.77
C PHE A 51 0.58 -2.40 0.27
N ASP A 52 -0.58 -2.03 0.81
CA ASP A 52 -0.70 -1.14 1.97
C ASP A 52 -2.04 -1.41 2.68
N THR A 53 -2.20 -0.92 3.90
CA THR A 53 -3.51 -0.93 4.61
C THR A 53 -3.82 0.40 5.27
N GLU A 54 -5.12 0.67 5.44
CA GLU A 54 -5.57 1.88 6.11
C GLU A 54 -6.59 1.59 7.21
N SER A 55 -6.48 2.33 8.31
CA SER A 55 -7.31 2.21 9.51
C SER A 55 -7.83 3.57 9.95
N LYS A 56 -9.04 3.61 10.52
CA LYS A 56 -9.52 4.84 11.17
C LYS A 56 -8.57 5.23 12.31
N PRO A 57 -8.37 6.54 12.56
CA PRO A 57 -7.62 7.01 13.70
C PRO A 57 -8.29 6.60 15.03
N THR A 58 -7.48 6.27 16.03
CA THR A 58 -7.89 6.07 17.42
C THR A 58 -7.59 7.33 18.22
N PHE A 59 -8.52 7.77 19.06
CA PHE A 59 -8.38 9.06 19.78
C PHE A 59 -8.24 8.89 21.29
N LYS A 60 -8.54 7.71 21.83
CA LYS A 60 -8.41 7.42 23.26
C LYS A 60 -7.07 6.73 23.54
N VAL A 61 -6.38 7.18 24.58
CA VAL A 61 -5.14 6.53 25.04
C VAL A 61 -5.44 5.08 25.43
N GLY A 62 -4.70 4.13 24.87
CA GLY A 62 -4.91 2.69 25.08
C GLY A 62 -5.97 2.04 24.19
N GLU A 63 -6.68 2.81 23.35
CA GLU A 63 -7.59 2.26 22.34
C GLU A 63 -6.80 1.49 21.28
N GLN A 64 -7.15 0.23 21.09
CA GLN A 64 -6.58 -0.60 20.04
C GLN A 64 -7.37 -0.39 18.75
N SER A 65 -6.65 -0.24 17.62
CA SER A 65 -7.27 -0.16 16.31
C SER A 65 -7.92 -1.50 15.94
N ASP A 66 -9.19 -1.47 15.53
CA ASP A 66 -9.97 -2.61 15.04
C ASP A 66 -9.80 -2.86 13.52
N GLY A 67 -8.77 -2.26 12.93
CA GLY A 67 -8.44 -2.39 11.52
C GLY A 67 -7.68 -3.68 11.15
N PRO A 68 -7.20 -3.78 9.89
CA PRO A 68 -7.35 -2.76 8.85
C PRO A 68 -8.82 -2.63 8.40
N HIS A 69 -9.19 -1.43 7.99
CA HIS A 69 -10.53 -1.16 7.43
C HIS A 69 -10.50 -1.24 5.91
N VAL A 70 -9.36 -0.88 5.33
CA VAL A 70 -9.11 -0.94 3.89
C VAL A 70 -7.82 -1.70 3.65
N LEU A 71 -7.83 -2.59 2.66
CA LEU A 71 -6.66 -3.23 2.08
C LEU A 71 -6.45 -2.69 0.66
N GLN A 72 -5.23 -2.32 0.31
CA GLN A 72 -4.88 -1.87 -1.04
C GLN A 72 -3.94 -2.85 -1.69
N LEU A 73 -4.27 -3.25 -2.92
CA LEU A 73 -3.43 -4.10 -3.77
C LEU A 73 -3.30 -3.46 -5.15
N SER A 74 -2.10 -3.48 -5.73
CA SER A 74 -1.87 -2.88 -7.05
C SER A 74 -0.92 -3.70 -7.90
N THR A 75 -1.19 -3.82 -9.20
CA THR A 75 -0.17 -4.09 -10.22
C THR A 75 0.36 -2.75 -10.75
N ALA A 76 1.22 -2.79 -11.78
CA ALA A 76 1.70 -1.58 -12.44
C ALA A 76 0.62 -0.91 -13.32
N GLU A 77 -0.48 -1.61 -13.60
CA GLU A 77 -1.54 -1.15 -14.51
C GLU A 77 -2.81 -0.74 -13.76
N ARG A 78 -3.08 -1.35 -12.60
CA ARG A 78 -4.36 -1.22 -11.90
C ARG A 78 -4.19 -1.38 -10.38
N ALA A 79 -5.09 -0.74 -9.63
CA ALA A 79 -5.23 -0.94 -8.20
C ALA A 79 -6.65 -1.35 -7.80
N TRP A 80 -6.74 -2.12 -6.72
CA TRP A 80 -7.97 -2.54 -6.06
C TRP A 80 -7.93 -2.09 -4.61
N VAL A 81 -9.00 -1.42 -4.18
CA VAL A 81 -9.17 -0.90 -2.83
C VAL A 81 -10.30 -1.67 -2.16
N PHE A 82 -9.94 -2.64 -1.32
CA PHE A 82 -10.88 -3.51 -0.62
C PHE A 82 -11.38 -2.84 0.66
N GLN A 83 -12.68 -2.58 0.77
CA GLN A 83 -13.33 -2.25 2.03
C GLN A 83 -13.69 -3.55 2.78
N LEU A 84 -13.12 -3.74 3.97
CA LEU A 84 -13.18 -5.00 4.73
C LEU A 84 -14.42 -5.12 5.64
N HIS A 85 -15.51 -4.43 5.29
CA HIS A 85 -16.77 -4.42 6.04
C HIS A 85 -17.55 -5.72 5.85
N GLU A 86 -17.62 -6.23 4.62
CA GLU A 86 -18.34 -7.45 4.29
C GLU A 86 -17.51 -8.72 4.58
N PRO A 87 -18.14 -9.80 5.10
CA PRO A 87 -17.46 -11.08 5.34
C PRO A 87 -16.79 -11.67 4.10
N GLU A 88 -17.45 -11.64 2.94
CA GLU A 88 -16.89 -12.22 1.70
C GLU A 88 -15.65 -11.45 1.22
N CYS A 89 -15.67 -10.11 1.30
CA CYS A 89 -14.48 -9.30 1.02
C CYS A 89 -13.32 -9.66 1.94
N ARG A 90 -13.60 -9.87 3.25
CA ARG A 90 -12.57 -10.30 4.21
C ARG A 90 -12.02 -11.68 3.89
N ALA A 91 -12.87 -12.65 3.56
CA ALA A 91 -12.45 -13.99 3.21
C ALA A 91 -11.52 -13.98 1.99
N ILE A 92 -11.90 -13.27 0.92
CA ILE A 92 -11.09 -13.18 -0.30
C ILE A 92 -9.79 -12.39 -0.08
N ALA A 93 -9.84 -11.31 0.70
CA ALA A 93 -8.63 -10.57 1.09
C ALA A 93 -7.67 -11.44 1.91
N ALA A 94 -8.20 -12.23 2.84
CA ALA A 94 -7.43 -13.18 3.64
C ALA A 94 -6.76 -14.24 2.75
N ASP A 95 -7.52 -14.82 1.83
CA ASP A 95 -7.02 -15.81 0.87
C ASP A 95 -5.89 -15.25 0.01
N LEU A 96 -6.05 -14.03 -0.52
CA LEU A 96 -5.03 -13.33 -1.33
C LEU A 96 -3.76 -13.06 -0.54
N LEU A 97 -3.88 -12.56 0.70
CA LEU A 97 -2.72 -12.27 1.55
C LEU A 97 -2.00 -13.54 2.00
N ALA A 98 -2.72 -14.65 2.17
CA ALA A 98 -2.14 -15.95 2.51
C ALA A 98 -1.47 -16.67 1.32
N GLN A 99 -1.69 -16.22 0.07
CA GLN A 99 -1.07 -16.86 -1.10
C GLN A 99 0.46 -16.75 -1.05
N GLY A 100 1.16 -17.88 -1.03
CA GLY A 100 2.60 -17.93 -1.27
C GLY A 100 2.97 -17.64 -2.73
N GLY A 101 4.25 -17.40 -2.99
CA GLY A 101 4.77 -17.23 -4.36
C GLY A 101 4.44 -15.89 -5.04
N ILE A 102 3.69 -15.01 -4.37
CA ILE A 102 3.39 -13.66 -4.83
C ILE A 102 3.90 -12.65 -3.80
N VAL A 103 4.73 -11.70 -4.26
CA VAL A 103 5.28 -10.64 -3.41
C VAL A 103 4.21 -9.58 -3.10
N LYS A 104 4.17 -9.08 -1.86
CA LYS A 104 3.38 -7.93 -1.43
C LYS A 104 4.33 -6.85 -0.91
N ALA A 105 4.77 -5.98 -1.82
CA ALA A 105 5.74 -4.94 -1.55
C ALA A 105 5.07 -3.69 -1.00
N GLY A 106 5.58 -3.17 0.12
CA GLY A 106 5.03 -1.98 0.77
C GLY A 106 6.07 -1.26 1.63
N PHE A 107 5.61 -0.22 2.33
CA PHE A 107 6.43 0.62 3.20
C PHE A 107 5.85 0.73 4.59
N GLY A 108 6.67 0.57 5.63
CA GLY A 108 6.25 0.81 7.00
C GLY A 108 5.29 -0.26 7.53
N LEU A 109 5.46 -1.51 7.11
CA LEU A 109 4.49 -2.60 7.29
C LEU A 109 4.48 -3.24 8.69
N GLY A 110 5.13 -2.61 9.67
CA GLY A 110 5.39 -3.19 10.99
C GLY A 110 4.12 -3.49 11.79
N ASP A 111 3.10 -2.64 11.65
CA ASP A 111 1.80 -2.82 12.32
C ASP A 111 0.79 -3.58 11.45
N ASP A 112 0.92 -3.51 10.13
CA ASP A 112 0.00 -4.13 9.16
C ASP A 112 -0.13 -5.64 9.40
N ARG A 113 1.00 -6.34 9.59
CA ARG A 113 0.99 -7.78 9.87
C ARG A 113 0.14 -8.12 11.09
N LYS A 114 0.32 -7.38 12.20
CA LYS A 114 -0.44 -7.64 13.45
C LYS A 114 -1.93 -7.42 13.24
N ARG A 115 -2.30 -6.33 12.55
CA ARG A 115 -3.70 -6.01 12.27
C ARG A 115 -4.34 -7.03 11.33
N ILE A 116 -3.62 -7.48 10.30
CA ILE A 116 -4.07 -8.54 9.40
C ILE A 116 -4.34 -9.83 10.16
N VAL A 117 -3.39 -10.29 10.97
CA VAL A 117 -3.56 -11.51 11.78
C VAL A 117 -4.78 -11.39 12.69
N HIS A 118 -4.94 -10.25 13.36
CA HIS A 118 -6.07 -10.01 14.25
C HIS A 118 -7.42 -9.97 13.52
N LYS A 119 -7.50 -9.26 12.38
CA LYS A 119 -8.75 -9.00 11.65
C LYS A 119 -9.18 -10.15 10.74
N LEU A 120 -8.21 -10.78 10.09
CA LEU A 120 -8.44 -11.76 9.02
C LEU A 120 -8.11 -13.19 9.46
N GLY A 121 -7.45 -13.39 10.61
CA GLY A 121 -7.18 -14.72 11.15
C GLY A 121 -6.17 -15.54 10.35
N ILE A 122 -5.36 -14.88 9.51
CA ILE A 122 -4.37 -15.52 8.63
C ILE A 122 -2.96 -14.99 8.91
N GLU A 123 -1.96 -15.80 8.56
CA GLU A 123 -0.57 -15.35 8.49
C GLU A 123 -0.25 -14.89 7.05
N PRO A 124 -0.05 -13.59 6.80
CA PRO A 124 0.20 -13.11 5.45
C PRO A 124 1.55 -13.62 4.92
N GLN A 125 1.56 -14.08 3.68
CA GLN A 125 2.73 -14.64 3.01
C GLN A 125 3.30 -13.66 1.99
N GLY A 126 4.62 -13.66 1.79
CA GLY A 126 5.27 -12.86 0.75
C GLY A 126 5.27 -11.34 1.00
N ILE A 127 5.03 -10.89 2.24
CA ILE A 127 5.16 -9.48 2.61
C ILE A 127 6.62 -9.05 2.50
N LEU A 128 6.87 -7.98 1.76
CA LEU A 128 8.20 -7.43 1.53
C LEU A 128 8.23 -5.96 1.95
N GLU A 129 8.95 -5.68 3.04
CA GLU A 129 9.26 -4.31 3.47
C GLU A 129 10.36 -3.73 2.57
N LEU A 130 10.00 -2.74 1.75
CA LEU A 130 10.92 -2.15 0.77
C LEU A 130 12.11 -1.45 1.42
N ASN A 131 11.97 -0.94 2.65
CA ASN A 131 13.11 -0.37 3.39
C ASN A 131 14.22 -1.40 3.66
N THR A 132 13.92 -2.70 3.71
CA THR A 132 14.96 -3.73 3.83
C THR A 132 15.89 -3.72 2.62
N ILE A 133 15.34 -3.64 1.41
CA ILE A 133 16.12 -3.57 0.17
C ILE A 133 16.88 -2.24 0.06
N PHE A 134 16.27 -1.12 0.45
CA PHE A 134 16.98 0.17 0.48
C PHE A 134 18.17 0.14 1.45
N ARG A 135 18.02 -0.47 2.62
CA ARG A 135 19.13 -0.63 3.58
C ARG A 135 20.28 -1.45 3.00
N GLU A 136 19.97 -2.56 2.34
CA GLU A 136 20.96 -3.40 1.64
C GLU A 136 21.71 -2.62 0.55
N ARG A 137 21.06 -1.64 -0.08
CA ARG A 137 21.67 -0.73 -1.07
C ARG A 137 22.41 0.46 -0.47
N GLY A 138 22.57 0.53 0.85
CA GLY A 138 23.35 1.56 1.53
C GLY A 138 22.57 2.81 1.98
N TYR A 139 21.24 2.82 1.87
CA TYR A 139 20.40 3.88 2.44
C TYR A 139 20.21 3.65 3.94
N ARG A 140 20.73 4.55 4.78
CA ARG A 140 20.70 4.38 6.24
C ARG A 140 19.38 4.81 6.91
N LYS A 141 18.63 5.69 6.26
CA LYS A 141 17.38 6.23 6.80
C LYS A 141 16.21 5.55 6.12
N ASP A 142 15.25 5.10 6.93
CA ASP A 142 13.99 4.61 6.40
C ASP A 142 13.27 5.70 5.63
N MET A 143 12.82 5.31 4.45
CA MET A 143 12.11 6.15 3.52
C MET A 143 10.67 5.66 3.44
N GLY A 144 9.74 6.61 3.53
CA GLY A 144 8.40 6.36 3.03
C GLY A 144 8.39 6.37 1.50
N VAL A 145 7.28 5.93 0.92
CA VAL A 145 7.06 5.88 -0.53
C VAL A 145 7.42 7.19 -1.27
N LYS A 146 7.19 8.36 -0.66
CA LYS A 146 7.58 9.67 -1.23
C LYS A 146 9.09 9.80 -1.44
N GLY A 147 9.88 9.37 -0.46
CA GLY A 147 11.33 9.43 -0.54
C GLY A 147 11.84 8.43 -1.57
N ALA A 148 11.30 7.22 -1.57
CA ALA A 148 11.66 6.19 -2.55
C ALA A 148 11.38 6.63 -3.98
N VAL A 149 10.23 7.25 -4.22
CA VAL A 149 9.88 7.79 -5.53
C VAL A 149 10.84 8.89 -5.96
N ALA A 150 11.21 9.80 -5.04
CA ALA A 150 12.19 10.84 -5.35
C ALA A 150 13.58 10.28 -5.67
N VAL A 151 14.01 9.28 -4.91
CA VAL A 151 15.34 8.66 -5.09
C VAL A 151 15.43 7.85 -6.38
N LEU A 152 14.40 7.07 -6.73
CA LEU A 152 14.45 6.16 -7.87
C LEU A 152 14.00 6.80 -9.18
N PHE A 153 13.06 7.74 -9.14
CA PHE A 153 12.45 8.31 -10.34
C PHE A 153 12.76 9.81 -10.54
N GLY A 154 13.39 10.48 -9.56
CA GLY A 154 13.59 11.93 -9.63
C GLY A 154 12.25 12.69 -9.70
N GLN A 155 11.21 12.14 -9.08
CA GLN A 155 9.84 12.66 -9.12
C GLN A 155 9.27 12.85 -7.71
N ARG A 156 8.25 13.69 -7.56
CA ARG A 156 7.53 13.86 -6.29
C ARG A 156 6.20 13.13 -6.30
N PHE A 157 5.98 12.33 -5.27
CA PHE A 157 4.69 11.68 -5.04
C PHE A 157 3.82 12.51 -4.08
N ILE A 158 2.72 13.05 -4.60
CA ILE A 158 1.82 13.92 -3.84
C ILE A 158 0.73 13.10 -3.18
N LYS A 159 0.69 13.19 -1.84
CA LYS A 159 -0.32 12.54 -0.99
C LYS A 159 -1.14 13.58 -0.24
N SER A 160 -2.45 13.43 -0.25
CA SER A 160 -3.37 14.25 0.56
C SER A 160 -3.23 13.91 2.04
N LYS A 161 -2.76 14.87 2.85
CA LYS A 161 -2.71 14.71 4.31
C LYS A 161 -4.10 14.49 4.91
N LYS A 162 -5.13 15.15 4.34
CA LYS A 162 -6.53 14.99 4.76
C LYS A 162 -7.04 13.57 4.55
N ALA A 163 -6.66 12.91 3.44
CA ALA A 163 -7.04 11.53 3.18
C ALA A 163 -6.29 10.56 4.12
N ALA A 164 -4.99 10.76 4.32
CA ALA A 164 -4.15 9.93 5.19
C ALA A 164 -4.70 9.81 6.63
N THR A 165 -5.28 10.89 7.16
CA THR A 165 -5.82 10.92 8.54
C THR A 165 -7.35 10.85 8.57
N SER A 166 -7.98 10.38 7.49
CA SER A 166 -9.44 10.31 7.38
C SER A 166 -10.03 9.09 8.11
N ASN A 167 -11.35 9.05 8.26
CA ASN A 167 -12.03 7.88 8.76
C ASN A 167 -12.14 6.81 7.67
N TRP A 168 -11.23 5.85 7.66
CA TRP A 168 -11.22 4.71 6.74
C TRP A 168 -12.28 3.65 7.02
N ALA A 169 -12.98 3.76 8.16
CA ALA A 169 -14.10 2.89 8.51
C ALA A 169 -15.44 3.33 7.91
N ASN A 170 -15.47 4.44 7.17
CA ASN A 170 -16.69 4.91 6.54
C ASN A 170 -17.32 3.82 5.66
N ALA A 171 -18.65 3.78 5.61
CA ALA A 171 -19.38 2.78 4.82
C ALA A 171 -19.03 2.87 3.32
N ARG A 172 -18.77 4.09 2.83
CA ARG A 172 -18.29 4.35 1.48
C ARG A 172 -17.09 5.27 1.53
N LEU A 173 -16.06 4.93 0.75
CA LEU A 173 -14.91 5.81 0.56
C LEU A 173 -15.27 6.95 -0.40
N SER A 174 -14.73 8.12 -0.12
CA SER A 174 -14.72 9.23 -1.08
C SER A 174 -13.74 8.95 -2.22
N GLU A 175 -13.91 9.59 -3.37
CA GLU A 175 -12.94 9.51 -4.48
C GLU A 175 -11.52 9.89 -4.03
N ALA A 176 -11.38 10.90 -3.17
CA ALA A 176 -10.08 11.31 -2.63
C ALA A 176 -9.42 10.21 -1.79
N GLN A 177 -10.20 9.44 -1.04
CA GLN A 177 -9.72 8.26 -0.31
C GLN A 177 -9.33 7.12 -1.26
N LEU A 178 -10.15 6.86 -2.28
CA LEU A 178 -9.85 5.84 -3.30
C LEU A 178 -8.55 6.14 -4.04
N VAL A 179 -8.40 7.36 -4.56
CA VAL A 179 -7.20 7.80 -5.28
C VAL A 179 -5.97 7.75 -4.38
N TYR A 180 -6.10 8.19 -3.13
CA TYR A 180 -5.00 8.12 -2.17
C TYR A 180 -4.56 6.67 -1.93
N ALA A 181 -5.51 5.81 -1.54
CA ALA A 181 -5.22 4.44 -1.12
C ALA A 181 -4.66 3.61 -2.27
N ALA A 182 -5.30 3.69 -3.44
CA ALA A 182 -4.83 3.00 -4.64
C ALA A 182 -3.40 3.41 -5.04
N ASN A 183 -3.10 4.71 -4.95
CA ASN A 183 -1.80 5.20 -5.40
C ASN A 183 -0.66 4.91 -4.42
N ASP A 184 -0.94 4.66 -3.14
CA ASP A 184 0.06 4.22 -2.19
C ASP A 184 0.57 2.81 -2.52
N ALA A 185 -0.34 1.87 -2.74
CA ALA A 185 0.01 0.53 -3.24
C ALA A 185 0.69 0.60 -4.62
N TYR A 186 0.15 1.40 -5.55
CA TYR A 186 0.75 1.57 -6.88
C TYR A 186 2.19 2.10 -6.83
N ALA A 187 2.46 3.13 -6.03
CA ALA A 187 3.81 3.64 -5.91
C ALA A 187 4.76 2.60 -5.28
N ALA A 188 4.27 1.76 -4.36
CA ALA A 188 5.06 0.65 -3.81
C ALA A 188 5.44 -0.40 -4.87
N ILE A 189 4.51 -0.83 -5.74
CA ILE A 189 4.86 -1.79 -6.81
C ILE A 189 5.81 -1.17 -7.84
N ARG A 190 5.64 0.10 -8.18
CA ARG A 190 6.56 0.80 -9.09
C ARG A 190 7.97 0.86 -8.51
N VAL A 191 8.10 1.16 -7.20
CA VAL A 191 9.39 1.09 -6.50
C VAL A 191 9.96 -0.32 -6.54
N TRP A 192 9.18 -1.34 -6.20
CA TRP A 192 9.63 -2.73 -6.23
C TRP A 192 10.18 -3.13 -7.60
N GLN A 193 9.48 -2.80 -8.69
CA GLN A 193 9.93 -3.03 -10.05
C GLN A 193 11.22 -2.29 -10.39
N ALA A 194 11.35 -1.02 -9.98
CA ALA A 194 12.55 -0.22 -10.23
C ALA A 194 13.77 -0.72 -9.45
N LEU A 195 13.56 -1.37 -8.31
CA LEU A 195 14.62 -2.06 -7.60
C LEU A 195 15.04 -3.36 -8.33
N GLY A 196 14.21 -3.95 -9.20
CA GLY A 196 14.53 -5.21 -9.86
C GLY A 196 14.60 -6.38 -8.88
N ALA A 197 13.78 -6.32 -7.83
CA ALA A 197 13.61 -7.36 -6.83
C ALA A 197 12.59 -8.42 -7.25
#